data_AF-A0A9X4KLR8-F1
#
_entry.id   AF-A0A9X4KLR8-F1
#
_cell.length_a   1.000
_cell.length_b   1.000
_cell.length_c   1.000
_cell.angle_alpha   90.00
_cell.angle_beta   90.00
_cell.angle_gamma   90.00
#
_symmetry.space_group_name_H-M   'P 1'
#
loop_
_entity.id
_entity.type
_entity.pdbx_description
1 polymer ?
#
loop_
_entity_poly.entity_id
_entity_poly.type
_entity_poly.pdbx_seq_one_letter_code
_entity_poly.pdbx_strand_id
1 'polypeptide(L)'
;MRKKIGIPGTTILMMLAFLLACPTVAPGSSAAAGIPASADGPALLLYDSLALSTPRERNVETLERLLAAYGIPVAAMAFDRYAEGTLKSYRRVVVMRNAPDLPPNGALASELAAYEGDYLQIGGQELPDRVRAGLDLKLASAPPDTVRLKAGEYSQTLPDVGNLDYIAGASSAAKRYGTLTFASDGKRSPYAVSAGGYAYAGYLSAGSLAELALAYVLKDWLHAEDEFGAYLLIREIYPFSDLELLKTLADRLYDAGVPFAVSVKPVFL
;
A
#
# COMPACT_ATOMS: atom_id res chain seq x y z
N MET A 1 27.90 -82.10 23.46
CA MET A 1 26.47 -81.99 23.84
C MET A 1 25.93 -80.64 23.38
N ARG A 2 24.65 -80.55 22.95
CA ARG A 2 23.79 -79.34 22.85
C ARG A 2 24.34 -78.09 22.10
N LYS A 3 23.58 -77.36 21.28
CA LYS A 3 22.30 -77.58 20.58
C LYS A 3 22.25 -76.51 19.48
N LYS A 4 22.17 -76.86 18.18
CA LYS A 4 21.99 -75.84 17.13
C LYS A 4 20.59 -75.23 17.25
N ILE A 5 20.50 -73.90 17.23
CA ILE A 5 19.25 -73.16 17.05
C ILE A 5 19.36 -72.47 15.69
N GLY A 6 18.57 -72.92 14.72
CA GLY A 6 18.45 -72.25 13.42
C GLY A 6 17.39 -71.17 13.48
N ILE A 7 17.72 -69.95 13.07
CA ILE A 7 16.74 -68.90 12.82
C ILE A 7 16.24 -69.10 11.37
N PRO A 8 14.93 -69.23 11.12
CA PRO A 8 14.41 -69.49 9.79
C PRO A 8 14.55 -68.26 8.89
N GLY A 9 15.18 -68.41 7.73
CA GLY A 9 15.48 -67.31 6.78
C GLY A 9 14.28 -66.74 6.02
N THR A 10 13.05 -67.01 6.44
CA THR A 10 11.81 -66.60 5.75
C THR A 10 11.21 -65.29 6.25
N THR A 11 11.60 -64.79 7.43
CA THR A 11 11.08 -63.52 7.99
C THR A 11 11.82 -62.26 7.52
N ILE A 12 13.05 -62.39 7.00
CA ILE A 12 13.82 -61.24 6.49
C ILE A 12 13.33 -60.79 5.10
N LEU A 13 12.80 -61.72 4.28
CA LEU A 13 12.33 -61.40 2.93
C LEU A 13 11.03 -60.56 2.90
N MET A 14 10.27 -60.52 4.01
CA MET A 14 9.00 -59.77 4.08
C MET A 14 9.17 -58.31 4.50
N MET A 15 10.35 -57.90 4.98
CA MET A 15 10.64 -56.50 5.32
C MET A 15 11.28 -55.71 4.14
N LEU A 16 11.66 -56.39 3.06
CA LEU A 16 12.22 -55.78 1.84
C LEU A 16 11.18 -55.56 0.73
N ALA A 17 9.91 -55.92 0.97
CA ALA A 17 8.82 -55.80 -0.01
C ALA A 17 8.00 -54.50 0.10
N PHE A 18 8.21 -53.68 1.15
CA PHE A 18 7.43 -52.46 1.41
C PHE A 18 8.14 -51.15 1.01
N LEU A 19 9.23 -51.25 0.25
CA LEU A 19 10.10 -50.13 -0.16
C LEU A 19 10.12 -49.88 -1.68
N LEU A 20 9.22 -50.53 -2.42
CA LEU A 20 9.12 -50.49 -3.89
C LEU A 20 7.73 -50.04 -4.39
N ALA A 21 7.10 -49.14 -3.64
CA ALA A 21 5.86 -48.46 -4.00
C ALA A 21 6.05 -46.94 -4.09
N CYS A 22 7.13 -46.49 -4.72
CA CYS A 22 7.33 -45.09 -5.05
C CYS A 22 6.59 -44.78 -6.37
N PRO A 23 5.48 -44.01 -6.36
CA PRO A 23 4.85 -43.59 -7.61
C PRO A 23 5.82 -42.68 -8.37
N THR A 24 6.10 -43.02 -9.63
CA THR A 24 6.90 -42.16 -10.52
C THR A 24 6.12 -40.90 -10.85
N VAL A 25 6.32 -39.85 -10.04
CA VAL A 25 5.83 -38.50 -10.34
C VAL A 25 6.56 -38.02 -11.59
N ALA A 26 5.91 -38.18 -12.74
CA ALA A 26 6.37 -37.54 -13.97
C ALA A 26 6.43 -36.02 -13.75
N PRO A 27 7.41 -35.31 -14.33
CA PRO A 27 7.43 -33.85 -14.32
C PRO A 27 6.30 -33.34 -15.22
N GLY A 28 5.08 -33.32 -14.68
CA GLY A 28 3.94 -32.68 -15.31
C GLY A 28 4.29 -31.22 -15.53
N SER A 29 4.32 -30.81 -16.79
CA SER A 29 4.62 -29.43 -17.17
C SER A 29 3.63 -28.52 -16.44
N SER A 30 4.12 -27.76 -15.46
CA SER A 30 3.31 -26.85 -14.66
C SER A 30 2.93 -25.63 -15.49
N ALA A 31 2.05 -25.84 -16.47
CA ALA A 31 1.31 -24.77 -17.11
C ALA A 31 0.68 -23.94 -15.99
N ALA A 32 1.02 -22.64 -15.95
CA ALA A 32 0.55 -21.76 -14.89
C ALA A 32 -0.97 -21.65 -15.01
N ALA A 33 -1.68 -22.40 -14.16
CA ALA A 33 -3.12 -22.26 -14.02
C ALA A 33 -3.37 -20.85 -13.51
N GLY A 34 -3.83 -19.96 -14.40
CA GLY A 34 -4.05 -18.56 -14.11
C GLY A 34 -5.01 -18.45 -12.93
N ILE A 35 -4.49 -18.04 -11.76
CA ILE A 35 -5.28 -17.86 -10.56
C ILE A 35 -6.32 -16.77 -10.90
N PRO A 36 -7.62 -17.06 -10.87
CA PRO A 36 -8.62 -16.03 -11.14
C PRO A 36 -8.47 -14.93 -10.10
N ALA A 37 -8.27 -13.70 -10.57
CA ALA A 37 -7.97 -12.54 -9.74
C ALA A 37 -9.09 -12.30 -8.72
N SER A 38 -8.89 -12.83 -7.51
CA SER A 38 -9.92 -12.94 -6.49
C SER A 38 -10.23 -11.56 -5.90
N ALA A 39 -11.44 -11.38 -5.36
CA ALA A 39 -11.83 -10.14 -4.69
C ALA A 39 -10.87 -9.79 -3.53
N ASP A 40 -10.33 -10.83 -2.89
CA ASP A 40 -9.41 -10.79 -1.75
C ASP A 40 -7.95 -11.03 -2.17
N GLY A 41 -7.67 -10.95 -3.47
CA GLY A 41 -6.33 -11.11 -4.03
C GLY A 41 -5.38 -9.97 -3.63
N PRO A 42 -4.05 -10.21 -3.68
CA PRO A 42 -3.06 -9.21 -3.32
C PRO A 42 -3.15 -7.95 -4.19
N ALA A 43 -2.66 -6.83 -3.67
CA ALA A 43 -2.40 -5.62 -4.43
C ALA A 43 -0.97 -5.58 -4.95
N LEU A 44 -0.78 -5.17 -6.21
CA LEU A 44 0.55 -4.88 -6.76
C LEU A 44 0.90 -3.42 -6.49
N LEU A 45 1.95 -3.17 -5.69
CA LEU A 45 2.51 -1.84 -5.48
C LEU A 45 3.70 -1.62 -6.43
N LEU A 46 3.50 -0.77 -7.43
CA LEU A 46 4.52 -0.35 -8.38
C LEU A 46 5.09 1.00 -7.97
N TYR A 47 6.41 1.15 -7.96
CA TYR A 47 7.06 2.43 -7.61
C TYR A 47 8.25 2.79 -8.51
N ASP A 48 8.47 4.09 -8.73
CA ASP A 48 9.64 4.59 -9.48
C ASP A 48 10.93 4.54 -8.64
N SER A 49 10.84 4.85 -7.35
CA SER A 49 12.02 5.03 -6.49
C SER A 49 11.67 4.87 -5.00
N LEU A 50 12.69 4.57 -4.20
CA LEU A 50 12.63 4.66 -2.73
C LEU A 50 12.88 6.10 -2.23
N ALA A 51 13.25 7.02 -3.12
CA ALA A 51 13.57 8.43 -2.86
C ALA A 51 14.44 8.65 -1.60
N LEU A 52 15.52 7.88 -1.50
CA LEU A 52 16.48 7.91 -0.39
C LEU A 52 17.06 9.32 -0.18
N SER A 53 17.22 9.71 1.09
CA SER A 53 17.66 11.05 1.52
C SER A 53 16.73 12.20 1.08
N THR A 54 15.43 11.94 0.91
CA THR A 54 14.42 12.97 0.61
C THR A 54 13.21 12.90 1.57
N PRO A 55 12.33 13.92 1.62
CA PRO A 55 11.05 13.87 2.36
C PRO A 55 10.02 12.83 1.86
N ARG A 56 10.36 12.07 0.81
CA ARG A 56 9.56 10.95 0.27
C ARG A 56 10.22 9.58 0.53
N GLU A 57 11.36 9.56 1.23
CA GLU A 57 11.93 8.31 1.75
C GLU A 57 10.88 7.61 2.63
N ARG A 58 10.87 6.27 2.61
CA ARG A 58 9.96 5.43 3.42
C ARG A 58 8.48 5.46 3.02
N ASN A 59 8.12 6.18 1.95
CA ASN A 59 6.78 6.16 1.39
C ASN A 59 6.32 4.74 1.01
N VAL A 60 7.23 3.88 0.51
CA VAL A 60 6.91 2.48 0.16
C VAL A 60 6.50 1.71 1.41
N GLU A 61 7.35 1.69 2.46
CA GLU A 61 7.04 0.96 3.70
C GLU A 61 5.83 1.53 4.47
N THR A 62 5.47 2.81 4.27
CA THR A 62 4.22 3.38 4.78
C THR A 62 3.01 2.88 3.99
N LEU A 63 3.10 2.85 2.66
CA LEU A 63 2.00 2.40 1.81
C LEU A 63 1.73 0.89 1.95
N GLU A 64 2.79 0.07 2.01
CA GLU A 64 2.69 -1.36 2.33
C GLU A 64 1.99 -1.58 3.68
N ARG A 65 2.40 -0.83 4.72
CA ARG A 65 1.83 -0.90 6.07
C ARG A 65 0.36 -0.48 6.10
N LEU A 66 -0.02 0.56 5.37
CA LEU A 66 -1.41 1.02 5.27
C LEU A 66 -2.29 -0.04 4.58
N LEU A 67 -1.86 -0.59 3.44
CA LEU A 67 -2.58 -1.64 2.72
C LEU A 67 -2.70 -2.93 3.56
N ALA A 68 -1.61 -3.38 4.19
CA ALA A 68 -1.61 -4.55 5.05
C ALA A 68 -2.50 -4.39 6.30
N ALA A 69 -2.70 -3.15 6.78
CA ALA A 69 -3.60 -2.86 7.89
C ALA A 69 -5.10 -2.85 7.52
N TYR A 70 -5.42 -2.94 6.22
CA TYR A 70 -6.75 -3.35 5.72
C TYR A 70 -6.82 -4.84 5.39
N GLY A 71 -5.84 -5.64 5.84
CA GLY A 71 -5.77 -7.07 5.55
C GLY A 71 -5.34 -7.41 4.11
N ILE A 72 -5.03 -6.41 3.26
CA ILE A 72 -4.64 -6.63 1.86
C ILE A 72 -3.16 -7.01 1.78
N PRO A 73 -2.81 -8.23 1.29
CA PRO A 73 -1.41 -8.58 1.06
C PRO A 73 -0.84 -7.74 -0.09
N VAL A 74 0.40 -7.28 0.04
CA VAL A 74 1.05 -6.42 -0.97
C VAL A 74 2.24 -7.13 -1.59
N ALA A 75 2.34 -7.08 -2.92
CA ALA A 75 3.57 -7.37 -3.65
C ALA A 75 4.16 -6.05 -4.16
N ALA A 76 5.28 -5.61 -3.60
CA ALA A 76 5.94 -4.37 -4.02
C ALA A 76 7.04 -4.62 -5.06
N MET A 77 7.09 -3.78 -6.11
CA MET A 77 7.96 -3.94 -7.26
C MET A 77 8.36 -2.58 -7.85
N ALA A 78 9.67 -2.37 -8.02
CA ALA A 78 10.20 -1.20 -8.73
C ALA A 78 9.96 -1.31 -10.25
N PHE A 79 9.75 -0.19 -10.94
CA PHE A 79 9.45 -0.16 -12.39
C PHE A 79 10.52 -0.84 -13.27
N ASP A 80 11.79 -0.82 -12.86
CA ASP A 80 12.92 -1.47 -13.55
C ASP A 80 12.85 -3.01 -13.48
N ARG A 81 12.20 -3.55 -12.44
CA ARG A 81 12.01 -5.00 -12.22
C ARG A 81 10.71 -5.54 -12.81
N TYR A 82 9.88 -4.69 -13.43
CA TYR A 82 8.60 -5.12 -13.99
C TYR A 82 8.76 -6.00 -15.23
N ALA A 83 8.25 -7.23 -15.14
CA ALA A 83 8.18 -8.19 -16.24
C ALA A 83 6.78 -8.24 -16.87
N GLU A 84 6.71 -8.33 -18.20
CA GLU A 84 5.46 -8.40 -18.96
C GLU A 84 4.54 -9.53 -18.45
N GLY A 85 3.24 -9.24 -18.37
CA GLY A 85 2.22 -10.17 -17.88
C GLY A 85 2.04 -10.20 -16.37
N THR A 86 2.94 -9.60 -15.58
CA THR A 86 2.83 -9.58 -14.11
C THR A 86 1.50 -8.99 -13.65
N LEU A 87 1.08 -7.85 -14.20
CA LEU A 87 -0.17 -7.15 -13.92
C LEU A 87 -1.42 -8.06 -14.05
N LYS A 88 -1.41 -9.01 -14.98
CA LYS A 88 -2.54 -9.93 -15.23
C LYS A 88 -2.89 -10.83 -14.04
N SER A 89 -2.01 -10.92 -13.03
CA SER A 89 -2.22 -11.69 -11.80
C SER A 89 -2.93 -10.90 -10.69
N TYR A 90 -3.17 -9.59 -10.87
CA TYR A 90 -3.62 -8.69 -9.82
C TYR A 90 -4.94 -8.02 -10.18
N ARG A 91 -5.85 -7.92 -9.20
CA ARG A 91 -7.10 -7.15 -9.34
C ARG A 91 -6.91 -5.66 -9.00
N ARG A 92 -5.99 -5.37 -8.08
CA ARG A 92 -5.73 -4.02 -7.57
C ARG A 92 -4.29 -3.63 -7.84
N VAL A 93 -4.10 -2.44 -8.40
CA VAL A 93 -2.79 -1.87 -8.73
C VAL A 93 -2.66 -0.52 -8.05
N VAL A 94 -1.53 -0.32 -7.36
CA VAL A 94 -1.16 0.96 -6.76
C VAL A 94 0.14 1.44 -7.41
N VAL A 95 0.09 2.58 -8.09
CA VAL A 95 1.27 3.22 -8.72
C VAL A 95 1.70 4.40 -7.86
N MET A 96 2.89 4.36 -7.28
CA MET A 96 3.42 5.45 -6.47
C MET A 96 4.61 6.12 -7.14
N ARG A 97 4.52 7.43 -7.31
CA ARG A 97 5.52 8.26 -7.97
C ARG A 97 6.25 9.14 -6.96
N ASN A 98 7.37 8.63 -6.44
CA ASN A 98 8.17 9.36 -5.47
C ASN A 98 9.13 10.34 -6.15
N ALA A 99 9.67 10.03 -7.33
CA ALA A 99 10.54 10.93 -8.10
C ALA A 99 10.38 10.71 -9.62
N PRO A 100 10.30 11.76 -10.45
CA PRO A 100 10.10 11.64 -11.90
C PRO A 100 11.27 10.95 -12.66
N ASP A 101 12.35 10.63 -11.95
CA ASP A 101 13.64 10.19 -12.47
C ASP A 101 13.62 8.80 -13.13
N LEU A 102 12.70 7.90 -12.73
CA LEU A 102 12.52 6.59 -13.35
C LEU A 102 11.14 6.48 -14.04
N PRO A 103 11.05 6.65 -15.38
CA PRO A 103 9.82 6.39 -16.11
C PRO A 103 9.49 4.88 -16.13
N PRO A 104 8.21 4.50 -16.30
CA PRO A 104 7.83 3.09 -16.48
C PRO A 104 8.48 2.50 -17.73
N ASN A 105 8.92 1.24 -17.67
CA ASN A 105 9.45 0.55 -18.84
C ASN A 105 8.36 0.31 -19.91
N GLY A 106 8.75 0.02 -21.16
CA GLY A 106 7.79 -0.07 -22.27
C GLY A 106 6.67 -1.08 -22.06
N ALA A 107 6.98 -2.27 -21.53
CA ALA A 107 5.97 -3.28 -21.22
C ALA A 107 5.04 -2.81 -20.10
N LEU A 108 5.59 -2.20 -19.05
CA LEU A 108 4.81 -1.64 -17.94
C LEU A 108 3.86 -0.53 -18.43
N ALA A 109 4.35 0.41 -19.23
CA ALA A 109 3.56 1.52 -19.75
C ALA A 109 2.42 1.04 -20.68
N SER A 110 2.71 0.08 -21.56
CA SER A 110 1.69 -0.52 -22.45
C SER A 110 0.69 -1.39 -21.70
N GLU A 111 1.10 -2.14 -20.67
CA GLU A 111 0.15 -2.94 -19.88
C GLU A 111 -0.72 -2.04 -18.99
N LEU A 112 -0.17 -1.10 -18.20
CA LEU A 112 -0.95 -0.22 -17.30
C LEU A 112 -2.10 0.54 -18.00
N ALA A 113 -1.98 0.76 -19.32
CA ALA A 113 -3.02 1.34 -20.15
C ALA A 113 -4.32 0.50 -20.25
N ALA A 114 -4.35 -0.76 -19.77
CA ALA A 114 -5.41 -1.74 -20.08
C ALA A 114 -5.72 -2.81 -18.99
N TYR A 115 -5.42 -2.60 -17.69
CA TYR A 115 -4.89 -3.73 -16.87
C TYR A 115 -5.37 -4.16 -15.31
N GLU A 116 -6.73 -4.40 -15.55
CA GLU A 116 -7.84 -3.54 -16.06
C GLU A 116 -8.80 -3.05 -14.96
N GLY A 117 -8.92 -3.75 -13.83
CA GLY A 117 -9.69 -3.32 -12.66
C GLY A 117 -9.07 -2.16 -11.87
N ASP A 118 -9.07 -2.32 -10.54
CA ASP A 118 -8.95 -1.23 -9.57
C ASP A 118 -7.54 -0.59 -9.60
N TYR A 119 -7.48 0.75 -9.71
CA TYR A 119 -6.23 1.50 -9.90
C TYR A 119 -6.15 2.73 -9.00
N LEU A 120 -5.15 2.79 -8.12
CA LEU A 120 -4.78 3.96 -7.33
C LEU A 120 -3.44 4.51 -7.84
N GLN A 121 -3.33 5.83 -8.03
CA GLN A 121 -2.05 6.49 -8.24
C GLN A 121 -1.77 7.57 -7.19
N ILE A 122 -0.52 7.62 -6.72
CA ILE A 122 -0.03 8.57 -5.72
C ILE A 122 1.11 9.35 -6.36
N GLY A 123 0.86 10.62 -6.71
CA GLY A 123 1.81 11.52 -7.36
C GLY A 123 2.00 11.29 -8.87
N GLY A 124 2.73 12.24 -9.48
CA GLY A 124 2.96 12.31 -10.93
C GLY A 124 1.71 12.72 -11.72
N GLN A 125 1.90 12.99 -13.02
CA GLN A 125 0.85 13.43 -13.94
C GLN A 125 0.57 12.43 -15.06
N GLU A 126 1.47 11.47 -15.24
CA GLU A 126 1.38 10.36 -16.18
C GLU A 126 0.43 9.30 -15.59
N LEU A 127 -0.86 9.46 -15.90
CA LEU A 127 -1.91 8.47 -15.66
C LEU A 127 -2.34 7.84 -16.99
N PRO A 128 -2.77 6.56 -16.99
CA PRO A 128 -3.53 5.97 -18.10
C PRO A 128 -4.78 6.79 -18.42
N ASP A 129 -5.09 7.00 -19.70
CA ASP A 129 -6.20 7.86 -20.12
C ASP A 129 -7.57 7.37 -19.61
N ARG A 130 -7.75 6.06 -19.46
CA ARG A 130 -8.95 5.45 -18.84
C ARG A 130 -9.20 5.93 -17.40
N VAL A 131 -8.12 6.12 -16.63
CA VAL A 131 -8.15 6.59 -15.23
C VAL A 131 -8.36 8.11 -15.19
N ARG A 132 -7.65 8.84 -16.05
CA ARG A 132 -7.80 10.30 -16.23
C ARG A 132 -9.23 10.66 -16.63
N ALA A 133 -9.82 9.94 -17.58
CA ALA A 133 -11.19 10.13 -18.04
C ALA A 133 -12.24 9.67 -17.01
N GLY A 134 -12.06 8.51 -16.38
CA GLY A 134 -12.98 7.99 -15.36
C GLY A 134 -13.12 8.90 -14.12
N LEU A 135 -12.09 9.70 -13.84
CA LEU A 135 -12.09 10.70 -12.77
C LEU A 135 -12.40 12.15 -13.25
N ASP A 136 -12.51 12.42 -14.55
CA ASP A 136 -12.39 13.77 -15.19
C ASP A 136 -11.21 14.57 -14.60
N LEU A 137 -10.07 13.90 -14.41
CA LEU A 137 -8.94 14.40 -13.64
C LEU A 137 -8.13 15.43 -14.45
N LYS A 138 -8.02 16.63 -13.90
CA LYS A 138 -7.16 17.71 -14.39
C LYS A 138 -6.11 18.00 -13.31
N LEU A 139 -4.85 17.81 -13.66
CA LEU A 139 -3.70 18.05 -12.78
C LEU A 139 -2.96 19.30 -13.21
N ALA A 140 -2.28 19.94 -12.25
CA ALA A 140 -1.35 21.02 -12.48
C ALA A 140 -0.28 21.00 -11.38
N SER A 141 0.93 21.49 -11.69
CA SER A 141 1.95 21.72 -10.65
C SER A 141 1.78 23.13 -10.05
N ALA A 142 1.95 23.26 -8.75
CA ALA A 142 2.17 24.53 -8.08
C ALA A 142 3.69 24.84 -8.02
N PRO A 143 4.10 26.12 -8.08
CA PRO A 143 5.45 26.49 -7.66
C PRO A 143 5.66 26.21 -6.15
N PRO A 144 6.90 26.25 -5.63
CA PRO A 144 7.16 26.10 -4.21
C PRO A 144 6.32 27.08 -3.36
N ASP A 145 5.53 26.54 -2.44
CA ASP A 145 4.62 27.29 -1.57
C ASP A 145 4.48 26.58 -0.21
N THR A 146 3.98 27.31 0.78
CA THR A 146 3.52 26.72 2.04
C THR A 146 2.10 26.18 1.83
N VAL A 147 1.92 24.87 2.01
CA VAL A 147 0.64 24.18 1.76
C VAL A 147 0.05 23.67 3.06
N ARG A 148 -1.20 24.02 3.36
CA ARG A 148 -1.94 23.46 4.49
C ARG A 148 -2.82 22.29 4.03
N LEU A 149 -2.55 21.10 4.53
CA LEU A 149 -3.45 19.95 4.43
C LEU A 149 -4.48 19.99 5.59
N LYS A 150 -5.77 19.80 5.30
CA LYS A 150 -6.80 19.37 6.28
C LYS A 150 -7.30 17.97 5.89
N ALA A 151 -7.46 17.07 6.85
CA ALA A 151 -8.02 15.73 6.67
C ALA A 151 -8.79 15.31 7.94
N GLY A 152 -10.08 14.99 7.81
CA GLY A 152 -10.98 14.98 8.98
C GLY A 152 -10.93 16.34 9.67
N GLU A 153 -10.89 16.36 11.01
CA GLU A 153 -10.66 17.60 11.79
C GLU A 153 -9.19 17.98 11.97
N TYR A 154 -8.26 17.12 11.55
CA TYR A 154 -6.83 17.37 11.67
C TYR A 154 -6.31 18.28 10.55
N SER A 155 -5.29 19.10 10.84
CA SER A 155 -4.62 19.92 9.84
C SER A 155 -3.13 20.07 10.13
N GLN A 156 -2.33 20.07 9.06
CA GLN A 156 -0.88 20.25 9.09
C GLN A 156 -0.49 21.30 8.06
N THR A 157 0.42 22.21 8.43
CA THR A 157 1.10 23.10 7.48
C THR A 157 2.43 22.47 7.08
N LEU A 158 2.64 22.33 5.78
CA LEU A 158 3.89 21.89 5.17
C LEU A 158 4.58 23.13 4.57
N PRO A 159 5.75 23.56 5.10
CA PRO A 159 6.52 24.64 4.52
C PRO A 159 7.27 24.16 3.27
N ASP A 160 7.49 25.08 2.32
CA ASP A 160 8.38 24.90 1.15
C ASP A 160 8.16 23.60 0.36
N VAL A 161 6.91 23.32 -0.02
CA VAL A 161 6.57 22.11 -0.79
C VAL A 161 6.91 22.33 -2.27
N GLY A 162 8.16 22.05 -2.63
CA GLY A 162 8.65 22.20 -4.01
C GLY A 162 7.86 21.38 -5.02
N ASN A 163 7.42 22.04 -6.10
CA ASN A 163 6.75 21.47 -7.28
C ASN A 163 5.66 20.44 -6.95
N LEU A 164 4.64 20.85 -6.19
CA LEU A 164 3.52 19.99 -5.82
C LEU A 164 2.51 19.83 -6.97
N ASP A 165 2.35 18.61 -7.47
CA ASP A 165 1.21 18.25 -8.33
C ASP A 165 -0.09 18.23 -7.53
N TYR A 166 -1.09 18.95 -8.01
CA TYR A 166 -2.39 19.09 -7.36
C TYR A 166 -3.57 18.90 -8.31
N ILE A 167 -4.73 18.62 -7.74
CA ILE A 167 -5.97 18.33 -8.46
C ILE A 167 -6.65 19.66 -8.80
N ALA A 168 -6.40 20.17 -10.00
CA ALA A 168 -7.03 21.37 -10.54
C ALA A 168 -8.49 21.12 -10.97
N GLY A 169 -8.88 19.87 -11.23
CA GLY A 169 -10.25 19.46 -11.50
C GLY A 169 -10.46 17.95 -11.36
N ALA A 170 -11.69 17.57 -11.03
CA ALA A 170 -12.16 16.19 -10.96
C ALA A 170 -13.69 16.17 -11.04
N SER A 171 -14.25 15.06 -11.56
CA SER A 171 -15.69 14.83 -11.79
C SER A 171 -16.56 15.23 -10.60
N SER A 172 -17.74 15.78 -10.86
CA SER A 172 -18.72 16.11 -9.81
C SER A 172 -19.12 14.88 -8.98
N ALA A 173 -19.14 13.70 -9.59
CA ALA A 173 -19.45 12.42 -8.95
C ALA A 173 -18.27 11.78 -8.20
N ALA A 174 -17.04 12.28 -8.33
CA ALA A 174 -15.90 11.74 -7.60
C ALA A 174 -15.93 12.15 -6.12
N LYS A 175 -15.75 11.17 -5.23
CA LYS A 175 -15.56 11.42 -3.79
C LYS A 175 -14.21 12.13 -3.61
N ARG A 176 -14.18 13.17 -2.76
CA ARG A 176 -13.02 14.05 -2.54
C ARG A 176 -12.51 13.88 -1.11
N TYR A 177 -11.19 13.79 -0.95
CA TYR A 177 -10.55 13.53 0.34
C TYR A 177 -9.60 14.66 0.69
N GLY A 178 -9.69 15.10 1.95
CA GLY A 178 -8.94 16.23 2.49
C GLY A 178 -9.12 17.54 1.73
N THR A 179 -8.26 18.50 2.03
CA THR A 179 -8.11 19.75 1.27
C THR A 179 -6.69 20.25 1.43
N LEU A 180 -6.06 20.57 0.31
CA LEU A 180 -4.86 21.40 0.23
C LEU A 180 -5.30 22.86 0.08
N THR A 181 -4.77 23.74 0.93
CA THR A 181 -4.89 25.20 0.79
C THR A 181 -3.50 25.77 0.58
N PHE A 182 -3.30 26.45 -0.55
CA PHE A 182 -2.06 27.14 -0.92
C PHE A 182 -1.99 28.50 -0.20
N ALA A 183 -0.83 28.87 0.34
CA ALA A 183 -0.67 30.12 1.08
C ALA A 183 -0.49 31.35 0.16
N SER A 184 0.08 31.14 -1.03
CA SER A 184 0.39 32.20 -2.00
C SER A 184 -0.86 32.89 -2.59
N ASP A 185 -1.88 32.12 -2.95
CA ASP A 185 -3.10 32.61 -3.61
C ASP A 185 -4.42 32.20 -2.92
N GLY A 186 -4.34 31.46 -1.81
CA GLY A 186 -5.51 30.93 -1.10
C GLY A 186 -6.26 29.83 -1.85
N LYS A 187 -5.74 29.32 -2.98
CA LYS A 187 -6.37 28.27 -3.78
C LYS A 187 -6.62 27.03 -2.93
N ARG A 188 -7.76 26.39 -3.17
CA ARG A 188 -8.14 25.13 -2.52
C ARG A 188 -8.29 24.01 -3.56
N SER A 189 -7.71 22.86 -3.26
CA SER A 189 -7.71 21.65 -4.10
C SER A 189 -7.97 20.43 -3.20
N PRO A 190 -8.69 19.37 -3.65
CA PRO A 190 -8.74 18.12 -2.90
C PRO A 190 -7.34 17.48 -2.88
N TYR A 191 -6.96 16.84 -1.77
CA TYR A 191 -5.71 16.11 -1.67
C TYR A 191 -5.74 14.82 -2.51
N ALA A 192 -6.90 14.17 -2.53
CA ALA A 192 -7.15 12.98 -3.34
C ALA A 192 -8.62 12.91 -3.81
N VAL A 193 -8.88 12.09 -4.82
CA VAL A 193 -10.22 11.79 -5.36
C VAL A 193 -10.38 10.32 -5.72
N SER A 194 -11.61 9.79 -5.71
CA SER A 194 -11.93 8.45 -6.19
C SER A 194 -13.31 8.33 -6.85
N ALA A 195 -13.41 7.45 -7.85
CA ALA A 195 -14.67 7.02 -8.48
C ALA A 195 -14.47 5.68 -9.23
N GLY A 196 -15.42 4.76 -9.13
CA GLY A 196 -15.52 3.59 -10.02
C GLY A 196 -14.26 2.72 -10.13
N GLY A 197 -13.67 2.30 -9.01
CA GLY A 197 -12.42 1.52 -8.97
C GLY A 197 -11.14 2.35 -9.17
N TYR A 198 -11.26 3.62 -9.56
CA TYR A 198 -10.12 4.53 -9.75
C TYR A 198 -9.94 5.49 -8.56
N ALA A 199 -8.69 5.79 -8.22
CA ALA A 199 -8.32 6.80 -7.24
C ALA A 199 -7.01 7.52 -7.61
N TYR A 200 -6.88 8.77 -7.19
CA TYR A 200 -5.64 9.55 -7.32
C TYR A 200 -5.40 10.40 -6.06
N ALA A 201 -4.17 10.43 -5.56
CA ALA A 201 -3.70 11.30 -4.47
C ALA A 201 -2.46 12.09 -4.91
N GLY A 202 -2.35 13.37 -4.54
CA GLY A 202 -1.25 14.23 -5.04
C GLY A 202 0.16 13.83 -4.56
N TYR A 203 0.29 13.27 -3.35
CA TYR A 203 1.55 12.81 -2.78
C TYR A 203 1.34 11.92 -1.55
N LEU A 204 2.42 11.26 -1.11
CA LEU A 204 2.57 10.71 0.24
C LEU A 204 3.86 11.30 0.86
N SER A 205 3.90 11.39 2.19
CA SER A 205 5.13 11.67 2.94
C SER A 205 5.02 10.98 4.30
N ALA A 206 5.99 10.12 4.61
CA ALA A 206 5.95 9.29 5.81
C ALA A 206 5.96 10.11 7.11
N GLY A 207 5.15 9.70 8.09
CA GLY A 207 4.98 10.41 9.36
C GLY A 207 4.24 11.76 9.28
N SER A 208 3.62 12.10 8.15
CA SER A 208 2.81 13.31 7.96
C SER A 208 1.30 13.02 7.99
N LEU A 209 0.49 14.08 8.05
CA LEU A 209 -0.97 13.99 7.91
C LEU A 209 -1.42 13.39 6.56
N ALA A 210 -0.53 13.34 5.55
CA ALA A 210 -0.80 12.63 4.31
C ALA A 210 -0.98 11.11 4.52
N GLU A 211 -0.37 10.49 5.54
CA GLU A 211 -0.64 9.08 5.87
C GLU A 211 -2.11 8.85 6.23
N LEU A 212 -2.67 9.67 7.12
CA LEU A 212 -4.09 9.62 7.52
C LEU A 212 -5.03 10.02 6.38
N ALA A 213 -4.65 11.04 5.59
CA ALA A 213 -5.44 11.48 4.46
C ALA A 213 -5.53 10.38 3.37
N LEU A 214 -4.43 9.66 3.11
CA LEU A 214 -4.40 8.50 2.21
C LEU A 214 -5.15 7.30 2.78
N ALA A 215 -5.09 7.08 4.10
CA ALA A 215 -5.87 6.01 4.75
C ALA A 215 -7.38 6.20 4.53
N TYR A 216 -7.91 7.43 4.61
CA TYR A 216 -9.31 7.68 4.25
C TYR A 216 -9.63 7.35 2.78
N VAL A 217 -8.70 7.54 1.83
CA VAL A 217 -8.87 7.10 0.44
C VAL A 217 -8.88 5.57 0.35
N LEU A 218 -7.93 4.91 1.03
CA LEU A 218 -7.76 3.46 0.99
C LEU A 218 -8.97 2.72 1.58
N LYS A 219 -9.55 3.18 2.69
CA LYS A 219 -10.77 2.57 3.27
C LYS A 219 -11.89 2.47 2.21
N ASP A 220 -12.17 3.58 1.53
CA ASP A 220 -13.23 3.66 0.53
C ASP A 220 -12.88 2.94 -0.78
N TRP A 221 -11.62 3.02 -1.25
CA TRP A 221 -11.16 2.42 -2.50
C TRP A 221 -11.00 0.90 -2.42
N LEU A 222 -10.61 0.36 -1.26
CA LEU A 222 -10.52 -1.08 -1.02
C LEU A 222 -11.90 -1.71 -0.75
N HIS A 223 -12.92 -0.90 -0.46
CA HIS A 223 -14.20 -1.32 0.10
C HIS A 223 -14.05 -2.04 1.45
N ALA A 224 -13.22 -1.50 2.34
CA ALA A 224 -13.00 -2.06 3.68
C ALA A 224 -14.21 -1.76 4.60
N GLU A 225 -15.12 -2.74 4.71
CA GLU A 225 -16.31 -2.66 5.57
C GLU A 225 -15.98 -2.87 7.05
N ASP A 226 -14.97 -3.69 7.37
CA ASP A 226 -14.52 -3.98 8.73
C ASP A 226 -13.87 -2.78 9.46
N GLU A 227 -13.77 -2.89 10.78
CA GLU A 227 -13.04 -1.94 11.62
C GLU A 227 -11.52 -1.98 11.36
N PHE A 228 -10.89 -0.82 11.55
CA PHE A 228 -9.51 -0.54 11.14
C PHE A 228 -8.48 -1.44 11.85
N GLY A 229 -7.72 -2.24 11.11
CA GLY A 229 -6.58 -2.98 11.66
C GLY A 229 -5.35 -2.11 11.96
N ALA A 230 -5.35 -0.84 11.54
CA ALA A 230 -4.21 0.07 11.70
C ALA A 230 -4.26 0.82 13.04
N TYR A 231 -3.37 0.45 13.96
CA TYR A 231 -3.18 1.16 15.23
C TYR A 231 -2.35 2.44 15.01
N LEU A 232 -2.88 3.60 15.39
CA LEU A 232 -2.11 4.84 15.47
C LEU A 232 -1.08 4.72 16.59
N LEU A 233 0.20 4.55 16.23
CA LEU A 233 1.28 4.38 17.20
C LEU A 233 1.82 5.73 17.67
N ILE A 234 1.41 6.17 18.86
CA ILE A 234 1.98 7.35 19.52
C ILE A 234 3.34 6.95 20.12
N ARG A 235 4.42 7.54 19.59
CA ARG A 235 5.81 7.18 19.94
C ARG A 235 6.46 8.20 20.86
N GLU A 236 7.53 7.75 21.51
CA GLU A 236 8.45 8.60 22.28
C GLU A 236 7.81 9.32 23.47
N ILE A 237 6.88 8.65 24.15
CA ILE A 237 6.32 9.16 25.39
C ILE A 237 7.30 8.88 26.52
N TYR A 238 7.71 9.91 27.23
CA TYR A 238 8.58 9.80 28.40
C TYR A 238 7.76 10.02 29.68
N PRO A 239 8.22 9.59 30.87
CA PRO A 239 7.52 9.84 32.14
C PRO A 239 7.34 11.32 32.52
N PHE A 240 8.02 12.23 31.80
CA PHE A 240 7.93 13.68 31.93
C PHE A 240 7.22 14.36 30.74
N SER A 241 6.62 13.59 29.82
CA SER A 241 5.69 14.12 28.81
C SER A 241 4.39 14.59 29.47
N ASP A 242 3.66 15.50 28.81
CA ASP A 242 2.33 15.93 29.29
C ASP A 242 1.32 14.77 29.16
N LEU A 243 1.03 14.12 30.29
CA LEU A 243 0.15 12.96 30.37
C LEU A 243 -1.34 13.34 30.26
N GLU A 244 -1.72 14.58 30.58
CA GLU A 244 -3.11 15.05 30.43
C GLU A 244 -3.39 15.45 28.97
N LEU A 245 -2.40 15.99 28.26
CA LEU A 245 -2.48 16.17 26.81
C LEU A 245 -2.51 14.82 26.06
N LEU A 246 -1.69 13.85 26.48
CA LEU A 246 -1.73 12.48 25.96
C LEU A 246 -3.11 11.84 26.18
N LYS A 247 -3.65 11.94 27.39
CA LYS A 247 -4.99 11.44 27.73
C LYS A 247 -6.07 12.12 26.90
N THR A 248 -6.03 13.45 26.77
CA THR A 248 -6.94 14.22 25.90
C THR A 248 -6.85 13.79 24.43
N LEU A 249 -5.68 13.37 23.94
CA LEU A 249 -5.52 12.79 22.60
C LEU A 249 -6.07 11.36 22.52
N ALA A 250 -5.79 10.52 23.50
CA ALA A 250 -6.29 9.15 23.60
C ALA A 250 -7.83 9.09 23.66
N ASP A 251 -8.45 9.93 24.49
CA ASP A 251 -9.90 10.06 24.63
C ASP A 251 -10.53 10.46 23.27
N ARG A 252 -9.94 11.45 22.57
CA ARG A 252 -10.40 11.87 21.23
C ARG A 252 -10.22 10.81 20.15
N LEU A 253 -9.18 9.98 20.23
CA LEU A 253 -8.97 8.88 19.29
C LEU A 253 -9.97 7.75 19.55
N TYR A 254 -10.26 7.47 20.82
CA TYR A 254 -11.29 6.52 21.24
C TYR A 254 -12.69 6.96 20.79
N ASP A 255 -13.09 8.20 21.10
CA ASP A 255 -14.38 8.78 20.67
C ASP A 255 -14.54 8.84 19.14
N ALA A 256 -13.43 8.92 18.41
CA ALA A 256 -13.40 8.91 16.94
C ALA A 256 -13.35 7.50 16.32
N GLY A 257 -13.34 6.43 17.12
CA GLY A 257 -13.23 5.05 16.64
C GLY A 257 -11.87 4.72 16.00
N VAL A 258 -10.80 5.42 16.40
CA VAL A 258 -9.44 5.22 15.88
C VAL A 258 -8.64 4.36 16.87
N PRO A 259 -8.38 3.07 16.58
CA PRO A 259 -7.53 2.25 17.43
C PRO A 259 -6.10 2.82 17.47
N PHE A 260 -5.50 2.85 18.65
CA PHE A 260 -4.19 3.43 18.88
C PHE A 260 -3.35 2.59 19.84
N ALA A 261 -2.04 2.79 19.79
CA ALA A 261 -1.06 2.13 20.66
C ALA A 261 -0.05 3.17 21.17
N VAL A 262 0.47 2.99 22.38
CA VAL A 262 1.39 3.95 23.01
C VAL A 262 2.74 3.30 23.29
N SER A 263 3.81 3.86 22.74
CA SER A 263 5.19 3.45 22.97
C SER A 263 5.86 4.39 23.98
N VAL A 264 5.78 3.99 25.25
CA VAL A 264 6.48 4.65 26.36
C VAL A 264 7.95 4.23 26.37
N LYS A 265 8.87 5.20 26.46
CA LYS A 265 10.29 4.97 26.74
C LYS A 265 10.55 5.13 28.24
N PRO A 266 10.99 4.09 28.97
CA PRO A 266 11.46 4.27 30.34
C PRO A 266 12.74 5.10 30.33
N VAL A 267 12.85 6.06 31.26
CA VAL A 267 14.16 6.55 31.70
C VAL A 267 14.65 5.64 32.82
N PHE A 268 15.84 5.08 32.63
CA PHE A 268 16.59 4.44 33.70
C PHE A 268 17.35 5.53 34.46
N LEU A 269 17.18 5.54 35.79
CA LEU A 269 17.92 6.37 36.74
C LEU A 269 19.11 5.58 37.30
#